data_AF-A0AAE0AP54-F1
#
_entry.id   AF-A0AAE0AP54-F1
#
_cell.length_a   1.000
_cell.length_b   1.000
_cell.length_c   1.000
_cell.angle_alpha   90.00
_cell.angle_beta   90.00
_cell.angle_gamma   90.00
#
_symmetry.space_group_name_H-M   'P 1'
#
loop_
_entity.id
_entity.type
_entity.pdbx_description
1 polymer ?
#
loop_
_entity_poly.entity_id
_entity_poly.type
_entity_poly.pdbx_seq_one_letter_code
_entity_poly.pdbx_strand_id
1 'polypeptide(L)' 'MGIIRSSFSFILGTVCGIYIAQNYDVPNIKKVAHTALFTAKVIEEKYRKPKKRDDDD' A
#
# COMPACT_ATOMS: atom_id res chain seq x y z
N MET A 1 30.12 12.94 -15.94
CA MET A 1 29.44 11.88 -15.17
C MET A 1 28.44 11.22 -16.09
N GLY A 2 28.73 10.00 -16.56
CA GLY A 2 27.94 9.34 -17.61
C GLY A 2 26.58 8.86 -17.12
N ILE A 3 25.67 8.65 -18.09
CA ILE A 3 24.29 8.18 -17.89
C ILE A 3 24.25 6.93 -16.98
N ILE A 4 25.20 6.02 -17.14
CA ILE A 4 25.32 4.79 -16.33
C ILE A 4 25.53 5.09 -14.84
N ARG A 5 26.37 6.08 -14.50
CA ARG A 5 26.61 6.47 -13.10
C ARG A 5 25.41 7.19 -12.49
N SER A 6 24.64 7.93 -13.30
CA SER A 6 23.44 8.64 -12.84
C SER A 6 22.22 7.71 -12.67
N SER A 7 22.13 6.62 -13.46
CA SER A 7 20.99 5.70 -13.46
C SER A 7 21.27 4.38 -12.73
N PHE A 8 22.44 4.23 -12.11
CA PHE A 8 22.85 3.00 -11.44
C PHE A 8 21.81 2.48 -10.45
N SER A 9 21.27 3.35 -9.58
CA SER A 9 20.26 2.96 -8.59
C SER A 9 18.97 2.44 -9.23
N PHE A 10 18.60 2.98 -10.40
CA PHE A 10 17.41 2.53 -11.13
C PHE A 10 17.63 1.14 -11.73
N ILE A 11 18.80 0.91 -12.33
CA ILE A 11 19.18 -0.39 -12.90
C ILE A 11 19.27 -1.44 -11.78
N LEU A 12 19.98 -1.12 -10.70
CA LEU A 12 20.15 -2.02 -9.56
C LEU A 12 18.79 -2.35 -8.91
N GLY A 13 17.95 -1.34 -8.70
CA GLY A 13 16.60 -1.53 -8.17
C GLY A 13 15.72 -2.40 -9.07
N THR A 14 15.84 -2.25 -10.39
CA THR A 14 15.10 -3.08 -11.36
C THR A 14 15.55 -4.54 -11.30
N VAL A 15 16.86 -4.80 -11.30
CA VAL A 15 17.40 -6.17 -11.22
C VAL A 15 17.00 -6.83 -9.90
N CYS A 16 17.13 -6.12 -8.77
CA CYS A 16 16.67 -6.62 -7.47
C CYS A 16 15.16 -6.91 -7.47
N GLY A 17 14.35 -6.03 -8.06
CA GLY A 17 12.90 -6.21 -8.17
C GLY A 17 12.52 -7.45 -8.96
N ILE A 18 13.18 -7.69 -10.10
CA ILE A 18 12.97 -8.89 -10.92
C ILE A 18 13.33 -10.15 -10.12
N TYR A 19 14.49 -10.14 -9.42
CA TYR A 19 14.91 -11.28 -8.60
C TYR A 19 13.87 -11.62 -7.54
N ILE A 20 13.35 -10.62 -6.82
CA ILE A 20 12.30 -10.84 -5.81
C ILE A 20 11.04 -11.41 -6.45
N ALA A 21 10.59 -10.85 -7.58
CA ALA A 21 9.37 -11.28 -8.26
C ALA A 21 9.45 -12.71 -8.84
N GLN A 22 10.66 -13.20 -9.12
CA GLN A 22 10.88 -14.56 -9.61
C GLN A 22 11.09 -15.58 -8.50
N ASN A 23 11.68 -15.18 -7.37
CA ASN A 23 12.06 -16.10 -6.28
C ASN A 23 11.06 -16.14 -5.12
N TYR A 24 10.09 -15.23 -5.10
CA TYR A 24 9.05 -15.19 -4.07
C TYR A 24 7.66 -15.08 -4.70
N ASP A 25 6.68 -15.71 -4.07
CA ASP A 25 5.27 -15.54 -4.41
C ASP A 25 4.83 -14.11 -4.04
N VAL A 26 4.84 -13.22 -5.03
CA VAL A 26 4.41 -11.83 -4.82
C VAL A 26 2.89 -11.80 -4.66
N PRO A 27 2.37 -11.37 -3.50
CA PRO A 27 0.93 -11.35 -3.27
C PRO A 27 0.25 -10.36 -4.21
N ASN A 28 -1.00 -10.66 -4.59
CA ASN A 28 -1.78 -9.76 -5.42
C ASN A 28 -2.04 -8.44 -4.67
N ILE A 29 -1.31 -7.39 -5.06
CA ILE A 29 -1.33 -6.07 -4.42
C ILE A 29 -2.73 -5.49 -4.39
N LYS A 30 -3.54 -5.71 -5.43
CA LYS A 30 -4.94 -5.25 -5.48
C LYS A 30 -5.78 -5.89 -4.38
N LYS A 31 -5.60 -7.19 -4.14
CA LYS A 31 -6.29 -7.91 -3.05
C LYS A 31 -5.85 -7.39 -1.69
N VAL A 32 -4.53 -7.23 -1.49
CA VAL A 32 -3.96 -6.71 -0.24
C VAL A 32 -4.48 -5.30 0.04
N ALA A 33 -4.47 -4.42 -0.95
CA ALA A 33 -4.98 -3.05 -0.82
C ALA A 33 -6.48 -3.03 -0.49
N HIS A 34 -7.29 -3.85 -1.17
CA HIS A 34 -8.72 -3.93 -0.89
C HIS A 34 -8.99 -4.45 0.53
N THR A 35 -8.26 -5.48 0.97
CA THR A 35 -8.34 -5.98 2.35
C THR A 35 -7.92 -4.92 3.36
N ALA A 36 -6.84 -4.19 3.11
CA ALA A 36 -6.40 -3.12 3.99
C ALA A 36 -7.45 -2.00 4.11
N LEU A 37 -8.04 -1.57 2.99
CA LEU A 37 -9.12 -0.58 2.98
C LEU A 37 -10.37 -1.09 3.71
N PHE A 38 -10.73 -2.35 3.52
CA PHE A 38 -11.85 -2.96 4.23
C PHE A 38 -11.60 -2.99 5.74
N THR A 39 -10.44 -3.47 6.18
CA THR A 39 -10.05 -3.49 7.59
C THR A 39 -10.04 -2.09 8.19
N ALA A 40 -9.53 -1.09 7.45
CA ALA A 40 -9.54 0.30 7.88
C ALA A 40 -10.97 0.81 8.12
N LYS A 41 -11.92 0.50 7.23
CA LYS A 41 -13.34 0.84 7.43
C LYS A 41 -13.96 0.14 8.62
N VAL A 42 -13.69 -1.15 8.83
CA VAL A 42 -14.19 -1.88 10.00
C VAL A 42 -13.68 -1.26 11.29
N ILE A 43 -12.41 -0.86 11.33
CA ILE A 43 -11.83 -0.14 12.47
C ILE A 43 -12.49 1.23 12.63
N GLU A 44 -12.63 1.99 11.54
CA GLU A 44 -13.32 3.28 11.54
C GLU A 44 -14.73 3.14 12.13
N GLU A 45 -15.56 2.23 11.61
CA GLU A 45 -16.93 2.00 12.08
C GLU A 45 -16.97 1.57 13.56
N LYS A 46 -16.04 0.71 13.99
CA LYS A 46 -15.96 0.24 15.38
C LYS A 46 -15.64 1.36 16.36
N TYR A 47 -14.78 2.31 15.98
CA TYR A 47 -14.31 3.37 16.88
C TYR A 47 -14.93 4.74 16.59
N ARG A 48 -15.74 4.86 15.53
CA ARG A 48 -16.45 6.08 15.18
C ARG A 48 -17.43 6.42 16.29
N LYS A 49 -17.29 7.63 16.84
CA LYS A 49 -18.24 8.15 17.83
C LYS A 49 -19.64 8.21 17.18
N PRO A 50 -20.70 7.80 17.91
CA PRO A 50 -22.06 7.96 17.42
C PRO A 50 -22.31 9.45 17.14
N LYS A 51 -22.95 9.76 16.01
CA LYS A 51 -23.38 11.14 15.73
C LYS A 51 -24.34 11.56 16.84
N LYS A 52 -24.07 12.69 17.49
CA LYS A 52 -25.09 13.34 18.33
C LYS A 52 -26.29 13.61 17.42
N ARG A 53 -27.49 13.27 17.89
CA ARG A 53 -28.72 13.85 17.32
C ARG A 53 -28.65 15.32 17.70
N ASP A 54 -28.69 16.21 16.72
CA ASP A 54 -28.98 17.62 16.96
C ASP A 54 -30.46 17.69 17.38
N ASP A 55 -30.74 17.36 18.64
CA ASP A 55 -31.98 17.72 19.34
C ASP A 55 -31.64 18.96 20.18
N ASP A 56 -31.50 20.11 19.53
CA ASP A 56 -31.59 21.43 20.17
C ASP A 56 -32.68 22.21 19.40
N ASP A 57 -33.93 21.98 19.82
CA ASP A 57 -35.06 22.92 19.70
C ASP A 57 -34.88 24.05 20.72
#